data_AF-A0A9E1Q977-F1
#
_entry.id   AF-A0A9E1Q977-F1
#
_cell.length_a   1.000
_cell.length_b   1.000
_cell.length_c   1.000
_cell.angle_alpha   90.00
_cell.angle_beta   90.00
_cell.angle_gamma   90.00
#
_symmetry.space_group_name_H-M   'P 1'
#
loop_
_entity.id
_entity.type
_entity.pdbx_description
1 polymer ?
#
loop_
_entity_poly.entity_id
_entity_poly.type
_entity_poly.pdbx_seq_one_letter_code
_entity_poly.pdbx_strand_id
1 'polypeptide(L)'
;SGEGEYEMTDPKAEIVCIKVSELAEEPYDWGDVLGYSFDFDDGPHIAGGSLTISGYASRTTNYYPSTNLSLELEPSHVAITPDNRAFVNCQVNNTLVEVNLGNVTSGVGVIQGAYGFGYRDISNTGNGFDGKNDGYALVEQPTETIYGWYQPGDMEIVVSGAKTILLTANEGLPSKNPGGGEDVTNCSSCDYIDLEIDFRYGSGFTGNSSDPSYVFGSRSFSLWDITVGNSFPTLIYDSGSLIEDKLAELMPDYANSLKSTYSSGDQASISRGPEPAGISLGTLSGKDILIVSLEEMGGSMIFNLENLNNIPSFSASYESYATNRYFHDQGWSQEDECAYNHFGAKDVLFLSSDITGNTSVTGVHEGYESILVSNDETGSLTLFSLDSNFKLPGCTDSCACNYNENATVNDGSCEFTSCVDEGCTYTDADNYDPVANLDDGTCTFTIDTACPGDLDGDGWIITGDLLLFLALFGTGCP
;
A
#
# COMPACT_ATOMS: atom_id res chain seq x y z
N SER A 1 -19.12 -13.11 5.11
CA SER A 1 -19.69 -12.09 6.01
C SER A 1 -19.14 -10.73 5.59
N GLY A 2 -19.73 -9.62 6.05
CA GLY A 2 -19.09 -8.31 5.89
C GLY A 2 -17.80 -8.31 6.73
N GLU A 3 -16.72 -7.80 6.16
CA GLU A 3 -15.39 -7.74 6.79
C GLU A 3 -15.49 -7.27 8.26
N GLY A 4 -15.30 -8.21 9.20
CA GLY A 4 -15.22 -7.98 10.63
C GLY A 4 -16.53 -7.83 11.41
N GLU A 5 -17.74 -7.89 10.83
CA GLU A 5 -18.97 -7.49 11.56
C GLU A 5 -19.55 -8.58 12.50
N TYR A 6 -19.32 -8.45 13.81
CA TYR A 6 -19.93 -9.34 14.82
C TYR A 6 -21.29 -8.84 15.31
N GLU A 7 -22.36 -9.05 14.53
CA GLU A 7 -23.72 -8.99 15.08
C GLU A 7 -24.12 -10.36 15.67
N MET A 8 -25.08 -10.40 16.62
CA MET A 8 -25.73 -11.65 17.07
C MET A 8 -26.43 -12.42 15.90
N THR A 9 -26.43 -11.84 14.71
CA THR A 9 -26.97 -12.34 13.45
C THR A 9 -25.90 -12.52 12.36
N ASP A 10 -24.61 -12.43 12.69
CA ASP A 10 -23.54 -12.66 11.71
C ASP A 10 -23.70 -14.07 11.10
N PRO A 11 -23.78 -14.19 9.77
CA PRO A 11 -23.84 -15.50 9.13
C PRO A 11 -22.60 -16.31 9.46
N LYS A 12 -22.83 -17.60 9.73
CA LYS A 12 -21.72 -18.56 9.80
C LYS A 12 -20.86 -18.47 8.54
N ALA A 13 -19.56 -18.66 8.73
CA ALA A 13 -18.67 -18.97 7.64
C ALA A 13 -19.23 -20.15 6.84
N GLU A 14 -19.26 -20.00 5.52
CA GLU A 14 -19.64 -21.06 4.59
C GLU A 14 -18.74 -20.97 3.37
N ILE A 15 -18.42 -22.14 2.80
CA ILE A 15 -17.77 -22.22 1.50
C ILE A 15 -18.82 -22.63 0.48
N VAL A 16 -19.02 -21.81 -0.54
CA VAL A 16 -19.90 -22.12 -1.66
C VAL A 16 -19.08 -22.51 -2.87
N CYS A 17 -19.14 -23.78 -3.25
CA CYS A 17 -18.56 -24.27 -4.50
C CYS A 17 -19.62 -24.27 -5.60
N ILE A 18 -19.37 -23.52 -6.67
CA ILE A 18 -20.25 -23.43 -7.83
C ILE A 18 -19.64 -24.24 -8.98
N LYS A 19 -20.29 -25.33 -9.35
CA LYS A 19 -19.91 -26.11 -10.53
C LYS A 19 -20.70 -25.62 -11.73
N VAL A 20 -19.99 -25.12 -12.74
CA VAL A 20 -20.54 -24.75 -14.04
C VAL A 20 -20.21 -25.88 -15.02
N SER A 21 -21.22 -26.63 -15.46
CA SER A 21 -21.00 -27.87 -16.24
C SER A 21 -21.13 -27.73 -17.75
N GLU A 22 -22.00 -26.83 -18.24
CA GLU A 22 -22.08 -26.43 -19.64
C GLU A 22 -22.36 -24.92 -19.74
N LEU A 23 -21.73 -24.24 -20.69
CA LEU A 23 -22.12 -22.89 -21.07
C LEU A 23 -23.43 -23.01 -21.84
N ALA A 24 -24.45 -22.26 -21.45
CA ALA A 24 -25.70 -22.24 -22.19
C ALA A 24 -25.44 -21.82 -23.64
N GLU A 25 -25.77 -22.68 -24.60
CA GLU A 25 -25.62 -22.38 -26.03
C GLU A 25 -26.64 -21.31 -26.51
N GLU A 26 -27.72 -21.10 -25.74
CA GLU A 26 -28.81 -20.18 -26.03
C GLU A 26 -29.02 -19.18 -24.86
N PRO A 27 -29.35 -17.90 -25.15
CA PRO A 27 -29.41 -16.82 -24.15
C PRO A 27 -30.54 -16.94 -23.11
N TYR A 28 -31.37 -17.99 -23.18
CA TYR A 28 -32.46 -18.27 -22.23
C TYR A 28 -32.28 -19.60 -21.47
N ASP A 29 -31.24 -20.37 -21.78
CA ASP A 29 -30.85 -21.49 -20.93
C ASP A 29 -29.96 -20.97 -19.81
N TRP A 30 -30.27 -21.40 -18.59
CA TRP A 30 -29.35 -21.21 -17.48
C TRP A 30 -28.36 -22.37 -17.63
N GLY A 31 -27.07 -22.10 -17.74
CA GLY A 31 -26.08 -23.18 -17.70
C GLY A 31 -26.35 -24.05 -16.47
N ASP A 32 -26.02 -25.34 -16.52
CA ASP A 32 -26.19 -26.23 -15.37
C ASP A 32 -25.19 -25.81 -14.27
N VAL A 33 -25.67 -24.88 -13.42
CA VAL A 33 -25.00 -24.32 -12.26
C VAL A 33 -25.47 -25.06 -11.02
N LEU A 34 -24.58 -25.88 -10.45
CA LEU A 34 -24.82 -26.58 -9.19
C LEU A 34 -24.02 -25.91 -8.07
N GLY A 35 -24.73 -25.38 -7.07
CA GLY A 35 -24.14 -24.84 -5.86
C GLY A 35 -24.06 -25.90 -4.75
N TYR A 36 -22.91 -26.00 -4.10
CA TYR A 36 -22.70 -26.78 -2.89
C TYR A 36 -22.24 -25.83 -1.79
N SER A 37 -22.97 -25.74 -0.67
CA SER A 37 -22.54 -24.99 0.52
C SER A 37 -22.01 -25.95 1.57
N PHE A 38 -20.90 -25.58 2.21
CA PHE A 38 -20.24 -26.35 3.25
C PHE A 38 -20.07 -25.48 4.50
N ASP A 39 -20.75 -25.86 5.58
CA ASP A 39 -20.60 -25.28 6.92
C ASP A 39 -19.35 -25.87 7.61
N PHE A 40 -18.56 -25.01 8.26
CA PHE A 40 -17.36 -25.40 9.01
C PHE A 40 -17.65 -26.16 10.31
N ASP A 41 -18.91 -26.25 10.73
CA ASP A 41 -19.34 -27.01 11.91
C ASP A 41 -19.92 -28.39 11.56
N ASP A 42 -20.20 -28.68 10.28
CA ASP A 42 -20.85 -29.95 9.91
C ASP A 42 -19.82 -31.07 9.75
N GLY A 43 -19.80 -31.98 10.72
CA GLY A 43 -18.84 -33.09 10.82
C GLY A 43 -18.62 -33.91 9.53
N PRO A 44 -19.64 -34.25 8.72
CA PRO A 44 -19.45 -34.95 7.45
C PRO A 44 -18.64 -34.16 6.43
N HIS A 45 -18.73 -32.82 6.40
CA HIS A 45 -17.96 -31.97 5.49
C HIS A 45 -16.48 -31.90 5.87
N ILE A 46 -16.12 -32.22 7.10
CA ILE A 46 -14.77 -32.10 7.63
C ILE A 46 -14.09 -33.47 7.66
N ALA A 47 -12.91 -33.56 7.04
CA ALA A 47 -12.07 -34.74 7.14
C ALA A 47 -11.70 -35.00 8.62
N GLY A 48 -12.16 -36.12 9.17
CA GLY A 48 -11.93 -36.47 10.59
C GLY A 48 -13.02 -36.00 11.57
N GLY A 49 -14.07 -35.32 11.11
CA GLY A 49 -15.33 -35.12 11.85
C GLY A 49 -15.42 -33.88 12.74
N SER A 50 -14.33 -33.15 12.98
CA SER A 50 -14.33 -31.87 13.70
C SER A 50 -13.16 -31.03 13.21
N LEU A 51 -13.40 -29.74 12.96
CA LEU A 51 -12.36 -28.84 12.46
C LEU A 51 -11.57 -28.29 13.64
N THR A 52 -10.24 -28.35 13.55
CA THR A 52 -9.34 -27.72 14.52
C THR A 52 -8.27 -26.96 13.77
N ILE A 53 -7.90 -25.78 14.29
CA ILE A 53 -6.78 -25.02 13.74
C ILE A 53 -5.47 -25.66 14.23
N SER A 54 -4.56 -25.91 13.30
CA SER A 54 -3.25 -26.51 13.54
C SER A 54 -2.12 -25.66 12.95
N GLY A 55 -0.87 -26.08 13.11
CA GLY A 55 0.29 -25.33 12.61
C GLY A 55 0.69 -24.19 13.55
N TYR A 56 0.79 -22.97 13.01
CA TYR A 56 1.14 -21.78 13.80
C TYR A 56 -0.04 -21.26 14.61
N ALA A 57 0.23 -20.26 15.46
CA ALA A 57 -0.80 -19.62 16.27
C ALA A 57 -1.89 -18.98 15.41
N SER A 58 -3.15 -19.06 15.86
CA SER A 58 -4.27 -18.32 15.29
C SER A 58 -4.91 -17.40 16.32
N ARG A 59 -5.54 -16.33 15.84
CA ARG A 59 -6.23 -15.33 16.62
C ARG A 59 -7.65 -15.85 16.90
N THR A 60 -7.96 -16.08 18.17
CA THR A 60 -9.26 -16.59 18.63
C THR A 60 -10.15 -15.45 19.10
N THR A 61 -11.46 -15.51 18.84
CA THR A 61 -12.43 -14.51 19.31
C THR A 61 -12.98 -14.91 20.69
N ASN A 62 -12.69 -14.14 21.74
CA ASN A 62 -13.16 -14.45 23.11
C ASN A 62 -14.43 -13.71 23.53
N TYR A 63 -14.95 -12.77 22.74
CA TYR A 63 -16.06 -11.90 23.19
C TYR A 63 -17.36 -12.68 23.41
N TYR A 64 -17.55 -13.76 22.66
CA TYR A 64 -18.46 -14.85 22.98
C TYR A 64 -17.70 -16.15 22.75
N PRO A 65 -17.38 -16.95 23.80
CA PRO A 65 -16.88 -18.30 23.58
C PRO A 65 -17.98 -19.11 22.89
N SER A 66 -17.96 -19.04 21.57
CA SER A 66 -18.72 -19.87 20.66
C SER A 66 -18.10 -21.26 20.71
N THR A 67 -18.92 -22.31 20.77
CA THR A 67 -18.42 -23.67 20.55
C THR A 67 -18.20 -23.98 19.07
N ASN A 68 -18.59 -23.06 18.18
CA ASN A 68 -18.69 -23.24 16.75
C ASN A 68 -17.64 -22.37 16.05
N LEU A 69 -16.66 -23.02 15.44
CA LEU A 69 -15.55 -22.37 14.76
C LEU A 69 -16.03 -21.56 13.54
N SER A 70 -17.16 -21.94 12.93
CA SER A 70 -17.76 -21.20 11.80
C SER A 70 -18.14 -19.76 12.13
N LEU A 71 -18.41 -19.44 13.39
CA LEU A 71 -18.73 -18.07 13.84
C LEU A 71 -17.50 -17.24 14.15
N GLU A 72 -16.33 -17.88 14.17
CA GLU A 72 -15.08 -17.18 14.39
C GLU A 72 -14.37 -16.93 13.07
N LEU A 73 -14.51 -17.84 12.09
CA LEU A 73 -13.89 -17.72 10.78
C LEU A 73 -14.62 -16.69 9.90
N GLU A 74 -13.86 -15.85 9.21
CA GLU A 74 -14.39 -14.92 8.22
C GLU A 74 -13.69 -15.11 6.87
N PRO A 75 -14.13 -16.08 6.04
CA PRO A 75 -13.57 -16.30 4.72
C PRO A 75 -13.63 -15.04 3.85
N SER A 76 -12.49 -14.58 3.32
CA SER A 76 -12.39 -13.38 2.48
C SER A 76 -11.84 -13.65 1.07
N HIS A 77 -10.85 -14.53 0.95
CA HIS A 77 -10.18 -14.80 -0.33
C HIS A 77 -10.05 -16.31 -0.61
N VAL A 78 -10.04 -16.71 -1.88
CA VAL A 78 -9.82 -18.10 -2.30
C VAL A 78 -8.81 -18.20 -3.45
N ALA A 79 -7.84 -19.10 -3.33
CA ALA A 79 -6.94 -19.47 -4.43
C ALA A 79 -6.96 -20.98 -4.65
N ILE A 80 -6.79 -21.40 -5.91
CA ILE A 80 -6.91 -22.80 -6.32
C ILE A 80 -5.56 -23.29 -6.86
N THR A 81 -5.12 -24.45 -6.38
CA THR A 81 -3.92 -25.11 -6.88
C THR A 81 -4.23 -25.99 -8.11
N PRO A 82 -3.24 -26.26 -8.98
CA PRO A 82 -3.43 -27.17 -10.12
C PRO A 82 -3.79 -28.61 -9.76
N ASP A 83 -3.55 -29.04 -8.51
CA ASP A 83 -3.88 -30.37 -8.00
C ASP A 83 -5.28 -30.46 -7.36
N ASN A 84 -6.19 -29.54 -7.70
CA ASN A 84 -7.59 -29.50 -7.26
C ASN A 84 -7.78 -29.28 -5.74
N ARG A 85 -6.86 -28.55 -5.11
CA ARG A 85 -7.07 -28.03 -3.77
C ARG A 85 -7.44 -26.55 -3.88
N ALA A 86 -8.34 -26.11 -3.03
CA ALA A 86 -8.59 -24.68 -2.82
C ALA A 86 -8.12 -24.31 -1.42
N PHE A 87 -7.56 -23.12 -1.31
CA PHE A 87 -7.17 -22.52 -0.05
C PHE A 87 -8.01 -21.28 0.17
N VAL A 88 -8.66 -21.21 1.33
CA VAL A 88 -9.57 -20.12 1.71
C VAL A 88 -8.94 -19.37 2.88
N ASN A 89 -8.68 -18.08 2.68
CA ASN A 89 -8.13 -17.20 3.70
C ASN A 89 -9.24 -16.67 4.61
N CYS A 90 -9.00 -16.71 5.91
CA CYS A 90 -9.81 -16.10 6.96
C CYS A 90 -8.96 -15.04 7.66
N GLN A 91 -8.92 -13.83 7.10
CA GLN A 91 -8.00 -12.75 7.47
C GLN A 91 -8.07 -12.36 8.95
N VAL A 92 -9.28 -12.17 9.48
CA VAL A 92 -9.52 -11.69 10.85
C VAL A 92 -8.96 -12.66 11.91
N ASN A 93 -8.84 -13.95 11.59
CA ASN A 93 -8.32 -15.01 12.46
C ASN A 93 -6.97 -15.54 12.02
N ASN A 94 -6.29 -14.85 11.10
CA ASN A 94 -5.03 -15.29 10.49
C ASN A 94 -4.99 -16.78 10.16
N THR A 95 -6.06 -17.30 9.56
CA THR A 95 -6.24 -18.75 9.35
C THR A 95 -6.44 -19.07 7.88
N LEU A 96 -5.83 -20.15 7.41
CA LEU A 96 -5.98 -20.70 6.07
C LEU A 96 -6.71 -22.04 6.13
N VAL A 97 -7.76 -22.20 5.35
CA VAL A 97 -8.54 -23.45 5.24
C VAL A 97 -8.20 -24.16 3.95
N GLU A 98 -7.89 -25.44 4.01
CA GLU A 98 -7.68 -26.29 2.84
C GLU A 98 -8.96 -27.07 2.49
N VAL A 99 -9.32 -27.02 1.21
CA VAL A 99 -10.50 -27.64 0.64
C VAL A 99 -10.10 -28.58 -0.49
N ASN A 100 -10.62 -29.80 -0.47
CA ASN A 100 -10.44 -30.76 -1.56
C ASN A 100 -11.63 -30.66 -2.53
N LEU A 101 -11.38 -30.07 -3.70
CA LEU A 101 -12.42 -29.85 -4.71
C LEU A 101 -12.95 -31.16 -5.29
N GLY A 102 -12.17 -32.24 -5.24
CA GLY A 102 -12.60 -33.58 -5.67
C GLY A 102 -13.72 -34.19 -4.80
N ASN A 103 -13.88 -33.71 -3.56
CA ASN A 103 -14.89 -34.19 -2.64
C ASN A 103 -16.18 -33.36 -2.64
N VAL A 104 -16.21 -32.23 -3.35
CA VAL A 104 -17.35 -31.29 -3.36
C VAL A 104 -18.67 -31.98 -3.72
N THR A 105 -18.68 -32.86 -4.72
CA THR A 105 -19.91 -33.56 -5.13
C THR A 105 -20.40 -34.59 -4.10
N SER A 106 -19.50 -35.22 -3.34
CA SER A 106 -19.90 -36.18 -2.30
C SER A 106 -20.34 -35.47 -1.01
N GLY A 107 -19.83 -34.25 -0.80
CA GLY A 107 -20.00 -33.49 0.43
C GLY A 107 -19.29 -34.10 1.63
N VAL A 108 -18.49 -35.15 1.46
CA VAL A 108 -17.83 -35.83 2.58
C VAL A 108 -16.34 -35.51 2.59
N GLY A 109 -15.85 -34.97 3.70
CA GLY A 109 -14.45 -34.57 3.85
C GLY A 109 -14.03 -33.61 2.76
N VAL A 110 -14.79 -32.55 2.54
CA VAL A 110 -14.48 -31.44 1.63
C VAL A 110 -13.41 -30.56 2.26
N ILE A 111 -13.61 -30.16 3.51
CA ILE A 111 -12.63 -29.40 4.30
C ILE A 111 -11.58 -30.38 4.83
N GLN A 112 -10.31 -30.17 4.46
CA GLN A 112 -9.18 -31.02 4.87
C GLN A 112 -8.53 -30.56 6.17
N GLY A 113 -8.53 -29.26 6.44
CA GLY A 113 -7.90 -28.69 7.62
C GLY A 113 -7.97 -27.17 7.65
N ALA A 114 -7.62 -26.63 8.81
CA ALA A 114 -7.42 -25.20 9.04
C ALA A 114 -6.07 -24.98 9.71
N TYR A 115 -5.36 -23.92 9.29
CA TYR A 115 -3.98 -23.66 9.64
C TYR A 115 -3.78 -22.20 10.03
N GLY A 116 -3.25 -21.95 11.23
CA GLY A 116 -2.87 -20.59 11.61
C GLY A 116 -1.63 -20.14 10.84
N PHE A 117 -1.57 -18.87 10.46
CA PHE A 117 -0.36 -18.25 9.89
C PHE A 117 0.63 -17.82 10.98
N GLY A 118 0.18 -17.60 12.22
CA GLY A 118 1.03 -17.11 13.30
C GLY A 118 1.26 -15.61 13.25
N TYR A 119 2.41 -15.20 13.76
CA TYR A 119 2.81 -13.81 13.91
C TYR A 119 4.31 -13.64 13.66
N ARG A 120 4.69 -12.42 13.31
CA ARG A 120 6.09 -11.97 13.17
C ARG A 120 6.52 -11.23 14.41
N ASP A 121 7.72 -11.50 14.90
CA ASP A 121 8.35 -10.66 15.92
C ASP A 121 9.01 -9.44 15.27
N ILE A 122 8.38 -8.29 15.46
CA ILE A 122 8.77 -6.99 14.90
C ILE A 122 10.03 -6.45 15.58
N SER A 123 10.34 -6.90 16.81
CA SER A 123 11.54 -6.44 17.54
C SER A 123 12.86 -7.03 17.00
N ASN A 124 12.78 -8.01 16.08
CA ASN A 124 13.96 -8.58 15.44
C ASN A 124 14.49 -7.70 14.32
N THR A 125 15.82 -7.65 14.18
CA THR A 125 16.50 -6.87 13.13
C THR A 125 15.95 -7.19 11.74
N GLY A 126 15.52 -6.15 11.02
CA GLY A 126 14.93 -6.25 9.68
C GLY A 126 13.40 -6.34 9.66
N ASN A 127 12.73 -6.33 10.82
CA ASN A 127 11.28 -6.38 10.94
C ASN A 127 10.66 -5.10 11.51
N GLY A 128 11.41 -3.99 11.50
CA GLY A 128 10.99 -2.73 12.10
C GLY A 128 9.76 -2.15 11.44
N PHE A 129 9.21 -1.10 12.04
CA PHE A 129 8.05 -0.40 11.51
C PHE A 129 8.03 1.04 12.02
N ASP A 130 7.27 1.89 11.35
CA ASP A 130 6.86 3.16 11.93
C ASP A 130 5.58 2.95 12.74
N GLY A 131 5.71 3.08 14.06
CA GLY A 131 4.63 2.88 15.03
C GLY A 131 4.13 4.15 15.70
N LYS A 132 4.59 5.33 15.25
CA LYS A 132 4.28 6.61 15.89
C LYS A 132 3.58 7.53 14.90
N ASN A 133 2.76 8.42 15.44
CA ASN A 133 2.23 9.55 14.69
C ASN A 133 2.90 10.83 15.23
N ASP A 134 4.14 11.05 14.83
CA ASP A 134 5.03 12.14 15.29
C ASP A 134 5.41 13.16 14.19
N GLY A 135 4.81 13.02 13.02
CA GLY A 135 5.01 13.80 11.80
C GLY A 135 6.04 13.24 10.84
N TYR A 136 6.67 12.09 11.13
CA TYR A 136 7.74 11.53 10.31
C TYR A 136 7.58 10.02 10.09
N ALA A 137 7.70 9.57 8.85
CA ALA A 137 7.80 8.15 8.55
C ALA A 137 9.17 7.59 8.93
N LEU A 138 9.32 7.14 10.18
CA LEU A 138 10.57 6.60 10.71
C LEU A 138 10.43 5.13 11.09
N VAL A 139 10.99 4.26 10.25
CA VAL A 139 11.04 2.83 10.55
C VAL A 139 12.05 2.58 11.67
N GLU A 140 11.54 2.21 12.83
CA GLU A 140 12.33 1.94 14.03
C GLU A 140 12.28 0.46 14.40
N GLN A 141 13.31 0.03 15.14
CA GLN A 141 13.32 -1.29 15.76
C GLN A 141 12.84 -1.17 17.21
N PRO A 142 11.70 -1.77 17.56
CA PRO A 142 11.17 -1.73 18.92
C PRO A 142 12.16 -2.31 19.92
N THR A 143 12.31 -1.63 21.06
CA THR A 143 13.05 -2.17 22.21
C THR A 143 12.22 -3.15 23.03
N GLU A 144 10.91 -3.09 22.92
CA GLU A 144 9.96 -4.04 23.50
C GLU A 144 9.55 -5.11 22.49
N THR A 145 9.10 -6.26 22.98
CA THR A 145 8.62 -7.33 22.10
C THR A 145 7.23 -7.00 21.58
N ILE A 146 7.14 -6.75 20.28
CA ILE A 146 5.91 -6.52 19.54
C ILE A 146 5.76 -7.60 18.48
N TYR A 147 4.58 -8.19 18.40
CA TYR A 147 4.24 -9.18 17.38
C TYR A 147 3.22 -8.61 16.39
N GLY A 148 3.46 -8.77 15.09
CA GLY A 148 2.48 -8.47 14.05
C GLY A 148 1.80 -9.73 13.54
N TRP A 149 0.47 -9.79 13.54
CA TRP A 149 -0.25 -10.96 13.01
C TRP A 149 -0.10 -11.05 11.49
N TYR A 150 0.21 -12.24 10.96
CA TYR A 150 0.13 -12.48 9.52
C TYR A 150 -1.34 -12.58 9.10
N GLN A 151 -1.93 -11.47 8.67
CA GLN A 151 -3.36 -11.40 8.32
C GLN A 151 -3.52 -11.00 6.85
N PRO A 152 -3.52 -11.98 5.93
CA PRO A 152 -3.55 -11.68 4.51
C PRO A 152 -4.86 -10.97 4.12
N GLY A 153 -4.78 -9.83 3.44
CA GLY A 153 -5.94 -9.27 2.71
C GLY A 153 -6.21 -10.05 1.44
N ASP A 154 -5.13 -10.38 0.75
CA ASP A 154 -5.13 -11.10 -0.51
C ASP A 154 -4.04 -12.18 -0.55
N MET A 155 -4.22 -13.15 -1.44
CA MET A 155 -3.29 -14.26 -1.61
C MET A 155 -3.27 -14.81 -3.03
N GLU A 156 -2.09 -15.29 -3.44
CA GLU A 156 -1.90 -15.89 -4.75
C GLU A 156 -1.09 -17.19 -4.67
N ILE A 157 -1.38 -18.15 -5.55
CA ILE A 157 -0.68 -19.42 -5.60
C ILE A 157 0.18 -19.50 -6.85
N VAL A 158 1.46 -19.82 -6.67
CA VAL A 158 2.41 -20.09 -7.75
C VAL A 158 3.02 -21.48 -7.62
N VAL A 159 3.13 -22.17 -8.76
CA VAL A 159 3.89 -23.43 -8.85
C VAL A 159 5.26 -23.13 -9.43
N SER A 160 6.30 -23.34 -8.63
CA SER A 160 7.69 -23.10 -9.02
C SER A 160 8.52 -24.37 -8.82
N GLY A 161 8.86 -25.02 -9.94
CA GLY A 161 9.55 -26.32 -9.91
C GLY A 161 8.71 -27.41 -9.25
N ALA A 162 9.20 -27.94 -8.13
CA ALA A 162 8.50 -28.96 -7.33
C ALA A 162 7.72 -28.37 -6.14
N LYS A 163 7.71 -27.04 -5.99
CA LYS A 163 7.05 -26.34 -4.89
C LYS A 163 5.74 -25.72 -5.35
N THR A 164 4.75 -25.77 -4.46
CA THR A 164 3.55 -24.94 -4.55
C THR A 164 3.66 -23.90 -3.44
N ILE A 165 3.73 -22.64 -3.83
CA ILE A 165 3.99 -21.51 -2.94
C ILE A 165 2.73 -20.66 -2.88
N LEU A 166 2.33 -20.29 -1.68
CA LEU A 166 1.29 -19.33 -1.40
C LEU A 166 1.94 -17.98 -1.04
N LEU A 167 1.63 -16.95 -1.80
CA LEU A 167 2.00 -15.56 -1.58
C LEU A 167 0.88 -14.88 -0.80
N THR A 168 1.21 -14.05 0.20
CA THR A 168 0.21 -13.33 1.02
C THR A 168 0.60 -11.87 1.21
N ALA A 169 -0.34 -10.93 1.09
CA ALA A 169 -0.17 -9.53 1.48
C ALA A 169 -0.84 -9.26 2.83
N ASN A 170 -0.05 -8.97 3.87
CA ASN A 170 -0.51 -8.99 5.26
C ASN A 170 -1.03 -7.63 5.74
N GLU A 171 -2.25 -7.33 5.33
CA GLU A 171 -2.97 -6.06 5.56
C GLU A 171 -3.31 -5.80 7.03
N GLY A 172 -3.79 -6.80 7.76
CA GLY A 172 -4.12 -6.64 9.18
C GLY A 172 -5.55 -6.23 9.53
N LEU A 173 -6.58 -6.79 8.91
CA LEU A 173 -7.96 -6.45 9.30
C LEU A 173 -8.32 -6.95 10.73
N PRO A 174 -8.76 -6.07 11.65
CA PRO A 174 -9.29 -6.46 12.96
C PRO A 174 -10.69 -7.09 12.87
N SER A 175 -11.14 -7.73 13.96
CA SER A 175 -12.58 -8.01 14.12
C SER A 175 -13.32 -6.72 14.50
N LYS A 176 -14.65 -6.68 14.40
CA LYS A 176 -15.47 -5.56 14.91
C LYS A 176 -16.35 -6.04 16.06
N ASN A 177 -16.63 -5.11 16.97
CA ASN A 177 -17.58 -5.28 18.06
C ASN A 177 -19.03 -5.19 17.56
N PRO A 178 -20.03 -5.56 18.40
CA PRO A 178 -21.46 -5.45 18.03
C PRO A 178 -21.98 -4.05 17.72
N GLY A 179 -21.18 -3.00 17.97
CA GLY A 179 -21.47 -1.63 17.57
C GLY A 179 -20.87 -1.24 16.21
N GLY A 180 -20.22 -2.19 15.52
CA GLY A 180 -19.56 -1.98 14.23
C GLY A 180 -18.17 -1.34 14.32
N GLY A 181 -17.68 -1.02 15.52
CA GLY A 181 -16.32 -0.48 15.71
C GLY A 181 -15.28 -1.58 15.78
N GLU A 182 -14.06 -1.32 15.34
CA GLU A 182 -12.98 -2.31 15.37
C GLU A 182 -12.56 -2.69 16.79
N ASP A 183 -12.18 -3.96 16.95
CA ASP A 183 -11.71 -4.59 18.18
C ASP A 183 -10.23 -4.26 18.44
N VAL A 184 -9.95 -2.97 18.56
CA VAL A 184 -8.62 -2.43 18.84
C VAL A 184 -8.57 -1.78 20.22
N THR A 185 -7.37 -1.62 20.74
CA THR A 185 -7.09 -0.80 21.92
C THR A 185 -5.84 0.00 21.66
N ASN A 186 -5.85 1.26 22.09
CA ASN A 186 -4.70 2.12 21.94
C ASN A 186 -3.74 1.90 23.12
N CYS A 187 -2.46 1.76 22.80
CA CYS A 187 -1.45 1.68 23.82
C CYS A 187 -1.33 3.01 24.58
N SER A 188 -1.51 2.97 25.91
CA SER A 188 -1.43 4.16 26.77
C SER A 188 -0.19 4.20 27.66
N SER A 189 0.62 3.13 27.66
CA SER A 189 1.78 2.98 28.55
C SER A 189 2.89 2.12 27.95
N CYS A 190 3.25 2.36 26.69
CA CYS A 190 4.40 1.76 25.99
C CYS A 190 5.18 2.84 25.22
N ASP A 191 6.26 2.43 24.55
CA ASP A 191 7.13 3.36 23.79
C ASP A 191 6.43 3.93 22.54
N TYR A 192 5.37 3.26 22.08
CA TYR A 192 4.52 3.63 20.96
C TYR A 192 3.13 4.03 21.46
N ILE A 193 3.01 5.26 21.98
CA ILE A 193 1.72 5.80 22.46
C ILE A 193 0.71 5.84 21.29
N ASP A 194 -0.53 5.49 21.60
CA ASP A 194 -1.66 5.40 20.68
C ASP A 194 -1.58 4.30 19.62
N LEU A 195 -0.51 3.49 19.61
CA LEU A 195 -0.43 2.30 18.77
C LEU A 195 -1.61 1.36 19.01
N GLU A 196 -2.31 1.02 17.95
CA GLU A 196 -3.43 0.09 17.94
C GLU A 196 -2.91 -1.33 18.12
N ILE A 197 -3.32 -1.92 19.23
CA ILE A 197 -2.98 -3.29 19.61
C ILE A 197 -4.24 -4.12 19.76
N ASP A 198 -4.10 -5.42 19.51
CA ASP A 198 -5.14 -6.39 19.78
C ASP A 198 -5.35 -6.49 21.28
N PHE A 199 -6.47 -5.93 21.76
CA PHE A 199 -6.80 -5.88 23.19
C PHE A 199 -6.85 -7.28 23.84
N ARG A 200 -7.00 -8.33 23.04
CA ARG A 200 -7.08 -9.73 23.51
C ARG A 200 -5.72 -10.31 23.83
N TYR A 201 -4.66 -9.73 23.27
CA TYR A 201 -3.29 -10.21 23.41
C TYR A 201 -2.30 -9.11 23.86
N GLY A 202 -2.74 -7.86 24.01
CA GLY A 202 -1.91 -6.70 24.37
C GLY A 202 -1.81 -6.34 25.87
N SER A 203 -1.07 -5.26 26.14
CA SER A 203 -0.66 -4.78 27.47
C SER A 203 -1.81 -4.71 28.48
N GLY A 204 -1.79 -5.63 29.46
CA GLY A 204 -2.70 -5.59 30.61
C GLY A 204 -3.56 -6.83 30.83
N PHE A 205 -3.50 -7.87 29.99
CA PHE A 205 -4.26 -9.09 30.27
C PHE A 205 -3.82 -9.79 31.58
N THR A 206 -2.57 -9.59 32.02
CA THR A 206 -2.10 -10.02 33.36
C THR A 206 -1.81 -8.86 34.33
N GLY A 207 -1.92 -7.61 33.88
CA GLY A 207 -1.57 -6.42 34.67
C GLY A 207 -0.07 -6.15 34.84
N ASN A 208 0.79 -6.68 33.96
CA ASN A 208 2.24 -6.43 33.95
C ASN A 208 2.70 -5.75 32.66
N SER A 209 3.59 -4.76 32.75
CA SER A 209 4.20 -4.03 31.64
C SER A 209 5.30 -4.83 30.92
N SER A 210 5.23 -6.16 30.94
CA SER A 210 6.21 -7.06 30.31
C SER A 210 5.56 -8.11 29.40
N ASP A 211 4.23 -8.06 29.26
CA ASP A 211 3.52 -8.87 28.28
C ASP A 211 3.77 -8.30 26.87
N PRO A 212 4.03 -9.15 25.86
CA PRO A 212 4.23 -8.68 24.51
C PRO A 212 2.94 -8.06 23.95
N SER A 213 3.10 -7.02 23.13
CA SER A 213 1.98 -6.41 22.41
C SER A 213 1.79 -7.07 21.06
N TYR A 214 0.54 -7.16 20.61
CA TYR A 214 0.22 -7.68 19.29
C TYR A 214 -0.44 -6.57 18.47
N VAL A 215 0.13 -6.25 17.31
CA VAL A 215 -0.45 -5.32 16.34
C VAL A 215 -1.14 -6.09 15.23
N PHE A 216 -2.05 -5.41 14.55
CA PHE A 216 -2.76 -5.97 13.41
C PHE A 216 -1.93 -5.84 12.13
N GLY A 217 -1.91 -6.93 11.37
CA GLY A 217 -1.07 -7.04 10.18
C GLY A 217 0.41 -7.15 10.52
N SER A 218 1.16 -7.78 9.63
CA SER A 218 2.61 -7.80 9.69
C SER A 218 3.22 -6.79 8.73
N ARG A 219 2.41 -5.98 8.04
CA ARG A 219 2.88 -4.87 7.16
C ARG A 219 3.92 -5.31 6.12
N SER A 220 3.77 -6.56 5.66
CA SER A 220 4.71 -7.28 4.82
C SER A 220 3.96 -8.15 3.83
N PHE A 221 4.69 -8.69 2.86
CA PHE A 221 4.25 -9.88 2.15
C PHE A 221 5.06 -11.10 2.59
N SER A 222 4.46 -12.28 2.49
CA SER A 222 5.07 -13.55 2.91
C SER A 222 4.88 -14.66 1.88
N LEU A 223 5.78 -15.64 1.90
CA LEU A 223 5.72 -16.84 1.06
C LEU A 223 5.60 -18.08 1.95
N TRP A 224 4.66 -18.97 1.63
CA TRP A 224 4.38 -20.19 2.38
C TRP A 224 4.48 -21.43 1.48
N ASP A 225 5.15 -22.47 1.94
CA ASP A 225 5.21 -23.77 1.26
C ASP A 225 3.95 -24.58 1.57
N ILE A 226 3.10 -24.71 0.56
CA ILE A 226 1.85 -25.50 0.60
C ILE A 226 1.94 -26.77 -0.25
N THR A 227 3.15 -27.21 -0.59
CA THR A 227 3.38 -28.41 -1.41
C THR A 227 2.70 -29.64 -0.79
N VAL A 228 2.13 -30.48 -1.66
CA VAL A 228 1.49 -31.75 -1.25
C VAL A 228 2.45 -32.58 -0.39
N GLY A 229 1.94 -33.07 0.74
CA GLY A 229 2.70 -33.85 1.71
C GLY A 229 3.19 -33.05 2.91
N ASN A 230 3.16 -31.71 2.85
CA ASN A 230 3.30 -30.88 4.04
C ASN A 230 2.09 -31.08 4.95
N SER A 231 2.31 -31.11 6.27
CA SER A 231 1.21 -31.25 7.24
C SER A 231 0.40 -29.97 7.43
N PHE A 232 1.03 -28.82 7.17
CA PHE A 232 0.44 -27.47 7.20
C PHE A 232 1.38 -26.51 6.42
N PRO A 233 0.91 -25.31 6.01
CA PRO A 233 1.73 -24.31 5.34
C PRO A 233 2.97 -23.96 6.16
N THR A 234 4.14 -23.87 5.53
CA THR A 234 5.40 -23.53 6.23
C THR A 234 5.96 -22.22 5.71
N LEU A 235 6.27 -21.26 6.58
CA LEU A 235 6.84 -19.97 6.18
C LEU A 235 8.22 -20.17 5.50
N ILE A 236 8.36 -19.63 4.30
CA ILE A 236 9.59 -19.64 3.49
C ILE A 236 10.33 -18.32 3.63
N TYR A 237 9.61 -17.22 3.52
CA TYR A 237 10.14 -15.86 3.49
C TYR A 237 9.10 -14.87 4.00
N ASP A 238 9.58 -13.82 4.68
CA ASP A 238 8.81 -12.63 5.00
C ASP A 238 9.61 -11.39 4.57
N SER A 239 8.93 -10.38 4.04
CA SER A 239 9.58 -9.15 3.59
C SER A 239 10.09 -8.27 4.74
N GLY A 240 9.73 -8.55 5.98
CA GLY A 240 10.16 -7.76 7.13
C GLY A 240 9.64 -6.31 7.01
N SER A 241 10.53 -5.36 7.22
CA SER A 241 10.29 -3.92 7.09
C SER A 241 10.38 -3.38 5.65
N LEU A 242 10.68 -4.22 4.64
CA LEU A 242 11.05 -3.76 3.30
C LEU A 242 10.06 -2.78 2.66
N ILE A 243 8.75 -2.97 2.87
CA ILE A 243 7.70 -2.07 2.35
C ILE A 243 7.84 -0.70 3.00
N GLU A 244 7.82 -0.62 4.32
CA GLU A 244 7.90 0.64 5.05
C GLU A 244 9.25 1.33 4.88
N ASP A 245 10.36 0.58 4.90
CA ASP A 245 11.70 1.14 4.66
C ASP A 245 11.77 1.87 3.32
N LYS A 246 11.17 1.26 2.27
CA LYS A 246 11.17 1.84 0.94
C LYS A 246 10.18 2.98 0.80
N LEU A 247 9.02 2.93 1.44
CA LEU A 247 8.11 4.06 1.44
C LEU A 247 8.70 5.27 2.16
N ALA A 248 9.33 5.06 3.33
CA ALA A 248 10.02 6.12 4.06
C ALA A 248 11.20 6.72 3.28
N GLU A 249 11.92 5.90 2.50
CA GLU A 249 13.00 6.37 1.61
C GLU A 249 12.46 7.22 0.44
N LEU A 250 11.37 6.80 -0.19
CA LEU A 250 10.85 7.40 -1.42
C LEU A 250 9.95 8.61 -1.16
N MET A 251 9.17 8.55 -0.08
CA MET A 251 8.06 9.44 0.23
C MET A 251 8.05 9.79 1.73
N PRO A 252 9.13 10.34 2.32
CA PRO A 252 9.27 10.52 3.77
C PRO A 252 8.16 11.40 4.39
N ASP A 253 7.60 12.33 3.63
CA ASP A 253 6.53 13.24 4.10
C ASP A 253 5.12 12.65 3.93
N TYR A 254 5.00 11.49 3.29
CA TYR A 254 3.70 10.89 2.92
C TYR A 254 3.58 9.39 3.20
N ALA A 255 4.67 8.69 3.52
CA ALA A 255 4.64 7.27 3.83
C ALA A 255 3.62 6.99 4.96
N ASN A 256 2.87 5.90 4.91
CA ASN A 256 1.79 5.64 5.89
C ASN A 256 0.72 6.77 5.99
N SER A 257 0.52 7.59 4.95
CA SER A 257 -0.68 8.46 4.86
C SER A 257 -1.93 7.60 4.81
N LEU A 258 -3.04 8.10 5.38
CA LEU A 258 -4.33 7.45 5.21
C LEU A 258 -4.82 7.58 3.76
N LYS A 259 -5.68 6.66 3.32
CA LYS A 259 -6.37 6.75 2.03
C LYS A 259 -7.34 7.92 1.99
N SER A 260 -7.93 8.26 3.13
CA SER A 260 -8.91 9.34 3.30
C SER A 260 -8.31 10.71 3.60
N THR A 261 -7.06 10.79 4.07
CA THR A 261 -6.38 12.05 4.42
C THR A 261 -4.88 11.95 4.23
N TYR A 262 -4.23 13.08 3.98
CA TYR A 262 -2.78 13.17 3.77
C TYR A 262 -2.20 14.41 4.49
N SER A 263 -2.82 14.76 5.62
CA SER A 263 -2.39 15.91 6.43
C SER A 263 -1.04 15.67 7.11
N SER A 264 -0.64 14.41 7.30
CA SER A 264 0.73 14.00 7.64
C SER A 264 1.05 12.61 7.07
N GLY A 265 2.31 12.38 6.73
CA GLY A 265 2.82 11.11 6.25
C GLY A 265 3.18 10.14 7.35
N ASP A 266 2.26 9.88 8.27
CA ASP A 266 2.40 8.88 9.34
C ASP A 266 1.08 8.60 10.08
N GLN A 267 -0.05 9.07 9.54
CA GLN A 267 -1.35 8.92 10.22
C GLN A 267 -1.74 7.46 10.43
N ALA A 268 -1.37 6.57 9.51
CA ALA A 268 -1.63 5.14 9.59
C ALA A 268 -0.57 4.38 10.39
N SER A 269 0.55 5.03 10.77
CA SER A 269 1.67 4.39 11.47
C SER A 269 1.28 3.83 12.84
N ILE A 270 0.36 4.48 13.56
CA ILE A 270 -0.19 3.94 14.81
C ILE A 270 -1.19 2.80 14.60
N SER A 271 -1.58 2.48 13.37
CA SER A 271 -2.52 1.40 13.06
C SER A 271 -1.83 0.25 12.33
N ARG A 272 -2.15 0.02 11.05
CA ARG A 272 -1.59 -1.04 10.20
C ARG A 272 -0.57 -0.52 9.16
N GLY A 273 -0.17 0.75 9.28
CA GLY A 273 0.87 1.36 8.46
C GLY A 273 0.43 1.50 6.99
N PRO A 274 1.22 1.00 6.02
CA PRO A 274 0.88 1.17 4.61
C PRO A 274 -0.20 0.20 4.11
N GLU A 275 -0.56 -0.82 4.90
CA GLU A 275 -1.59 -1.83 4.62
C GLU A 275 -1.43 -2.59 3.28
N PRO A 276 -0.50 -3.56 3.20
CA PRO A 276 -0.39 -4.45 2.03
C PRO A 276 -1.67 -5.27 1.86
N ALA A 277 -2.51 -4.93 0.89
CA ALA A 277 -3.86 -5.46 0.78
C ALA A 277 -4.02 -6.45 -0.39
N GLY A 278 -3.47 -6.14 -1.56
CA GLY A 278 -3.56 -6.96 -2.77
C GLY A 278 -2.20 -7.54 -3.16
N ILE A 279 -2.19 -8.70 -3.82
CA ILE A 279 -0.97 -9.38 -4.27
C ILE A 279 -1.15 -10.04 -5.64
N SER A 280 -0.20 -9.78 -6.55
CA SER A 280 -0.20 -10.42 -7.87
C SER A 280 1.20 -10.71 -8.38
N LEU A 281 1.37 -11.83 -9.05
CA LEU A 281 2.61 -12.31 -9.62
C LEU A 281 2.56 -12.11 -11.13
N GLY A 282 3.61 -11.50 -11.65
CA GLY A 282 3.78 -11.27 -13.08
C GLY A 282 5.14 -11.70 -13.56
N THR A 283 5.34 -11.57 -14.87
CA THR A 283 6.65 -11.70 -15.49
C THR A 283 6.93 -10.45 -16.30
N LEU A 284 8.00 -9.72 -15.98
CA LEU A 284 8.44 -8.55 -16.74
C LEU A 284 9.86 -8.78 -17.26
N SER A 285 10.04 -8.68 -18.58
CA SER A 285 11.35 -8.89 -19.24
C SER A 285 12.03 -10.21 -18.87
N GLY A 286 11.23 -11.27 -18.63
CA GLY A 286 11.72 -12.59 -18.25
C GLY A 286 12.12 -12.76 -16.77
N LYS A 287 11.84 -11.77 -15.93
CA LYS A 287 11.97 -11.85 -14.47
C LYS A 287 10.62 -12.02 -13.82
N ASP A 288 10.54 -12.85 -12.77
CA ASP A 288 9.35 -12.95 -11.93
C ASP A 288 9.25 -11.67 -11.08
N ILE A 289 8.09 -11.02 -11.11
CA ILE A 289 7.82 -9.83 -10.32
C ILE A 289 6.62 -10.07 -9.40
N LEU A 290 6.69 -9.54 -8.20
CA LEU A 290 5.58 -9.47 -7.25
C LEU A 290 5.07 -8.05 -7.19
N ILE A 291 3.77 -7.87 -7.35
CA ILE A 291 3.08 -6.61 -7.15
C ILE A 291 2.32 -6.71 -5.84
N VAL A 292 2.46 -5.70 -4.99
CA VAL A 292 1.76 -5.60 -3.72
C VAL A 292 1.07 -4.24 -3.67
N SER A 293 -0.26 -4.22 -3.66
CA SER A 293 -1.03 -2.97 -3.51
C SER A 293 -1.15 -2.57 -2.05
N LEU A 294 -1.23 -1.26 -1.81
CA LEU A 294 -1.25 -0.66 -0.49
C LEU A 294 -2.59 0.06 -0.29
N GLU A 295 -3.35 -0.33 0.74
CA GLU A 295 -4.69 0.21 0.96
C GLU A 295 -4.65 1.63 1.52
N GLU A 296 -3.86 1.92 2.56
CA GLU A 296 -3.82 3.26 3.15
C GLU A 296 -2.90 4.19 2.39
N MET A 297 -1.62 3.82 2.27
CA MET A 297 -0.65 4.60 1.50
C MET A 297 -1.11 4.78 0.05
N GLY A 298 -1.85 3.82 -0.50
CA GLY A 298 -2.30 3.80 -1.88
C GLY A 298 -1.19 3.35 -2.83
N GLY A 299 -1.58 3.06 -4.07
CA GLY A 299 -0.67 2.62 -5.11
C GLY A 299 -0.22 1.17 -4.96
N SER A 300 0.84 0.80 -5.68
CA SER A 300 1.35 -0.57 -5.73
C SER A 300 2.86 -0.58 -5.81
N MET A 301 3.49 -1.39 -4.96
CA MET A 301 4.91 -1.65 -4.97
C MET A 301 5.21 -2.89 -5.81
N ILE A 302 6.33 -2.85 -6.53
CA ILE A 302 6.78 -3.92 -7.41
C ILE A 302 8.13 -4.41 -6.90
N PHE A 303 8.25 -5.72 -6.77
CA PHE A 303 9.44 -6.41 -6.31
C PHE A 303 9.90 -7.43 -7.35
N ASN A 304 11.18 -7.51 -7.61
CA ASN A 304 11.78 -8.61 -8.37
C ASN A 304 11.97 -9.81 -7.44
N LEU A 305 11.55 -10.99 -7.89
CA LEU A 305 11.71 -12.25 -7.19
C LEU A 305 12.83 -13.06 -7.83
N GLU A 306 13.91 -13.28 -7.08
CA GLU A 306 15.02 -14.11 -7.55
C GLU A 306 14.98 -15.49 -6.90
N ASN A 307 15.26 -16.53 -7.70
CA ASN A 307 15.38 -17.91 -7.22
C ASN A 307 14.11 -18.45 -6.53
N LEU A 308 12.91 -18.10 -7.00
CA LEU A 308 11.63 -18.58 -6.46
C LEU A 308 11.53 -20.11 -6.40
N ASN A 309 12.23 -20.81 -7.29
CA ASN A 309 12.31 -22.28 -7.34
C ASN A 309 13.40 -22.89 -6.45
N ASN A 310 14.20 -22.08 -5.75
CA ASN A 310 15.37 -22.53 -5.01
C ASN A 310 15.49 -21.83 -3.63
N ILE A 311 14.86 -22.45 -2.63
CA ILE A 311 14.99 -22.08 -1.23
C ILE A 311 16.24 -22.78 -0.64
N PRO A 312 17.17 -22.07 0.04
CA PRO A 312 17.03 -20.75 0.66
C PRO A 312 17.63 -19.58 -0.13
N SER A 313 18.07 -19.76 -1.38
CA SER A 313 18.64 -18.68 -2.20
C SER A 313 17.61 -17.66 -2.71
N PHE A 314 16.34 -17.82 -2.33
CA PHE A 314 15.30 -16.86 -2.65
C PHE A 314 15.59 -15.49 -2.07
N SER A 315 15.30 -14.44 -2.84
CA SER A 315 15.28 -13.07 -2.38
C SER A 315 14.23 -12.26 -3.13
N ALA A 316 13.65 -11.27 -2.45
CA ALA A 316 12.86 -10.23 -3.06
C ALA A 316 13.61 -8.90 -2.96
N SER A 317 13.61 -8.11 -4.04
CA SER A 317 14.18 -6.77 -4.07
C SER A 317 13.16 -5.78 -4.61
N TYR A 318 13.07 -4.61 -3.98
CA TYR A 318 12.25 -3.51 -4.48
C TYR A 318 12.71 -3.05 -5.87
N GLU A 319 11.75 -2.82 -6.77
CA GLU A 319 12.00 -2.32 -8.13
C GLU A 319 11.31 -0.97 -8.38
N SER A 320 10.04 -0.83 -8.00
CA SER A 320 9.26 0.38 -8.32
C SER A 320 8.06 0.56 -7.40
N TYR A 321 7.55 1.79 -7.34
CA TYR A 321 6.29 2.14 -6.69
C TYR A 321 5.45 2.95 -7.69
N ALA A 322 4.24 2.49 -7.97
CA ALA A 322 3.30 3.13 -8.89
C ALA A 322 2.12 3.66 -8.09
N THR A 323 1.83 4.95 -8.22
CA THR A 323 0.69 5.58 -7.55
C THR A 323 0.05 6.61 -8.47
N ASN A 324 -1.27 6.69 -8.41
CA ASN A 324 -2.06 7.74 -9.03
C ASN A 324 -2.55 8.76 -7.98
N ARG A 325 -2.08 8.66 -6.73
CA ARG A 325 -2.38 9.63 -5.69
C ARG A 325 -1.63 10.93 -5.95
N TYR A 326 -2.32 12.04 -5.73
CA TYR A 326 -1.76 13.38 -5.77
C TYR A 326 -1.59 13.90 -4.34
N PHE A 327 -0.35 14.17 -3.94
CA PHE A 327 0.02 14.49 -2.55
C PHE A 327 0.20 16.00 -2.29
N HIS A 328 -0.22 16.87 -3.21
CA HIS A 328 0.25 18.25 -3.29
C HIS A 328 -0.72 19.37 -2.88
N ASP A 329 -1.94 19.10 -2.34
CA ASP A 329 -2.91 20.18 -2.10
C ASP A 329 -3.50 20.28 -0.68
N GLN A 330 -2.96 21.19 0.14
CA GLN A 330 -3.55 21.53 1.44
C GLN A 330 -4.80 22.45 1.30
N GLY A 331 -5.19 22.83 0.08
CA GLY A 331 -6.25 23.78 -0.23
C GLY A 331 -7.54 23.13 -0.75
N TRP A 332 -8.27 22.43 0.12
CA TRP A 332 -9.56 21.83 -0.24
C TRP A 332 -10.57 22.88 -0.72
N SER A 333 -11.04 22.75 -1.96
CA SER A 333 -12.38 23.16 -2.35
C SER A 333 -13.12 21.97 -2.94
N GLN A 334 -14.34 21.74 -2.48
CA GLN A 334 -15.18 20.56 -2.78
C GLN A 334 -15.62 20.46 -4.26
N GLU A 335 -15.04 21.27 -5.15
CA GLU A 335 -15.45 21.43 -6.55
C GLU A 335 -14.43 20.90 -7.58
N ASP A 336 -13.22 20.48 -7.18
CA ASP A 336 -12.25 19.89 -8.11
C ASP A 336 -12.47 18.39 -8.31
N GLU A 337 -13.15 18.03 -9.40
CA GLU A 337 -13.39 16.64 -9.84
C GLU A 337 -12.08 15.86 -10.14
N CYS A 338 -10.93 16.53 -10.20
CA CYS A 338 -9.60 15.92 -10.34
C CYS A 338 -8.87 15.70 -9.00
N ALA A 339 -9.45 16.12 -7.87
CA ALA A 339 -8.85 16.05 -6.53
C ALA A 339 -9.26 14.79 -5.74
N TYR A 340 -9.80 13.75 -6.40
CA TYR A 340 -10.03 12.46 -5.74
C TYR A 340 -8.67 11.80 -5.47
N ASN A 341 -8.07 12.06 -4.33
CA ASN A 341 -6.87 11.38 -3.86
C ASN A 341 -7.19 10.18 -2.94
N HIS A 342 -8.47 9.80 -2.89
CA HIS A 342 -8.99 8.63 -2.17
C HIS A 342 -8.82 7.36 -3.01
N PHE A 343 -7.57 6.96 -3.22
CA PHE A 343 -7.23 5.72 -3.91
C PHE A 343 -6.64 4.73 -2.91
N GLY A 344 -7.52 4.04 -2.19
CA GLY A 344 -7.10 2.90 -1.38
C GLY A 344 -7.06 1.64 -2.23
N ALA A 345 -5.86 1.20 -2.59
CA ALA A 345 -5.68 0.10 -3.52
C ALA A 345 -5.93 -1.25 -2.82
N LYS A 346 -6.99 -1.97 -3.19
CA LYS A 346 -7.42 -3.18 -2.48
C LYS A 346 -6.95 -4.46 -3.16
N ASP A 347 -7.23 -4.59 -4.45
CA ASP A 347 -6.86 -5.77 -5.25
C ASP A 347 -6.02 -5.34 -6.45
N VAL A 348 -5.17 -6.25 -6.92
CA VAL A 348 -4.23 -5.99 -8.00
C VAL A 348 -4.12 -7.19 -8.92
N LEU A 349 -4.05 -6.92 -10.23
CA LEU A 349 -3.92 -7.94 -11.25
C LEU A 349 -2.82 -7.58 -12.24
N PHE A 350 -1.85 -8.46 -12.39
CA PHE A 350 -0.90 -8.41 -13.50
C PHE A 350 -1.57 -8.79 -14.82
N LEU A 351 -1.40 -7.94 -15.84
CA LEU A 351 -1.94 -8.14 -17.17
C LEU A 351 -0.80 -8.34 -18.16
N SER A 352 -0.75 -9.54 -18.75
CA SER A 352 0.25 -9.85 -19.75
C SER A 352 0.05 -9.04 -21.04
N SER A 353 1.13 -8.57 -21.67
CA SER A 353 1.08 -7.92 -22.99
C SER A 353 0.44 -8.80 -24.08
N ASP A 354 0.51 -10.13 -23.95
CA ASP A 354 -0.16 -11.08 -24.84
C ASP A 354 -1.70 -11.02 -24.69
N ILE A 355 -2.21 -10.65 -23.51
CA ILE A 355 -3.65 -10.47 -23.23
C ILE A 355 -4.13 -9.13 -23.77
N THR A 356 -3.30 -8.08 -23.74
CA THR A 356 -3.68 -6.74 -24.21
C THR A 356 -3.75 -6.61 -25.73
N GLY A 357 -3.54 -7.71 -26.47
CA GLY A 357 -3.54 -7.81 -27.92
C GLY A 357 -4.80 -7.24 -28.60
N ASN A 358 -4.83 -5.92 -28.80
CA ASN A 358 -5.89 -5.09 -29.40
C ASN A 358 -6.91 -4.46 -28.42
N THR A 359 -6.58 -4.26 -27.15
CA THR A 359 -7.24 -3.23 -26.33
C THR A 359 -6.41 -1.95 -26.41
N SER A 360 -6.84 -1.03 -27.27
CA SER A 360 -6.37 0.34 -27.28
C SER A 360 -6.71 0.99 -25.93
N VAL A 361 -5.80 0.93 -24.97
CA VAL A 361 -5.67 2.05 -24.04
C VAL A 361 -5.21 3.18 -24.96
N THR A 362 -6.12 4.07 -25.34
CA THR A 362 -5.83 5.15 -26.29
C THR A 362 -4.63 5.96 -25.79
N GLY A 363 -3.44 5.72 -26.36
CA GLY A 363 -2.18 6.23 -25.83
C GLY A 363 -0.93 5.56 -26.42
N VAL A 364 0.24 6.02 -25.98
CA VAL A 364 1.58 5.72 -26.56
C VAL A 364 2.15 4.35 -26.12
N HIS A 365 1.37 3.50 -25.45
CA HIS A 365 1.84 2.31 -24.71
C HIS A 365 1.10 1.01 -25.08
N GLU A 366 0.83 0.78 -26.37
CA GLU A 366 0.33 -0.52 -26.84
C GLU A 366 1.39 -1.62 -26.66
N GLY A 367 0.99 -2.78 -26.14
CA GLY A 367 1.84 -3.98 -26.03
C GLY A 367 2.78 -4.02 -24.83
N TYR A 368 2.57 -3.17 -23.82
CA TYR A 368 3.30 -3.25 -22.56
C TYR A 368 2.58 -4.17 -21.56
N GLU A 369 3.36 -4.84 -20.72
CA GLU A 369 2.84 -5.46 -19.50
C GLU A 369 2.15 -4.38 -18.66
N SER A 370 1.09 -4.71 -17.93
CA SER A 370 0.34 -3.72 -17.17
C SER A 370 -0.12 -4.25 -15.81
N ILE A 371 -0.46 -3.35 -14.91
CA ILE A 371 -1.07 -3.65 -13.61
C ILE A 371 -2.43 -2.97 -13.57
N LEU A 372 -3.47 -3.75 -13.29
CA LEU A 372 -4.80 -3.24 -13.01
C LEU A 372 -5.03 -3.25 -11.50
N VAL A 373 -5.45 -2.13 -10.94
CA VAL A 373 -5.65 -1.93 -9.50
C VAL A 373 -7.09 -1.54 -9.25
N SER A 374 -7.74 -2.18 -8.30
CA SER A 374 -9.06 -1.77 -7.79
C SER A 374 -8.91 -0.84 -6.60
N ASN A 375 -9.67 0.26 -6.60
CA ASN A 375 -9.66 1.24 -5.52
C ASN A 375 -10.96 1.17 -4.72
N ASP A 376 -10.84 0.93 -3.41
CA ASP A 376 -11.97 0.67 -2.51
C ASP A 376 -12.81 1.93 -2.22
N GLU A 377 -12.15 3.07 -1.98
CA GLU A 377 -12.84 4.32 -1.61
C GLU A 377 -13.58 5.00 -2.78
N THR A 378 -13.05 4.88 -3.99
CA THR A 378 -13.64 5.52 -5.19
C THR A 378 -14.46 4.56 -6.04
N GLY A 379 -14.36 3.24 -5.81
CA GLY A 379 -14.91 2.22 -6.69
C GLY A 379 -14.34 2.25 -8.10
N SER A 380 -13.15 2.85 -8.27
CA SER A 380 -12.50 3.06 -9.56
C SER A 380 -11.49 1.96 -9.87
N LEU A 381 -11.12 1.84 -11.15
CA LEU A 381 -10.01 0.99 -11.59
C LEU A 381 -8.88 1.86 -12.14
N THR A 382 -7.65 1.60 -11.71
CA THR A 382 -6.45 2.26 -12.22
C THR A 382 -5.62 1.26 -13.02
N LEU A 383 -5.18 1.65 -14.22
CA LEU A 383 -4.31 0.84 -15.06
C LEU A 383 -2.94 1.51 -15.18
N PHE A 384 -1.88 0.82 -14.74
CA PHE A 384 -0.50 1.25 -14.89
C PHE A 384 0.18 0.42 -15.97
N SER A 385 0.78 1.05 -16.99
CA SER A 385 1.62 0.36 -17.95
C SER A 385 3.04 0.23 -17.41
N LEU A 386 3.58 -0.99 -17.44
CA LEU A 386 4.95 -1.31 -17.05
C LEU A 386 5.85 -1.27 -18.28
N ASP A 387 6.74 -0.28 -18.35
CA ASP A 387 7.85 -0.36 -19.27
C ASP A 387 9.05 -1.09 -18.67
N SER A 388 9.96 -1.57 -19.53
CA SER A 388 11.10 -2.39 -19.12
C SER A 388 12.13 -1.65 -18.25
N ASN A 389 11.88 -0.39 -17.88
CA ASN A 389 12.82 0.47 -17.17
C ASN A 389 12.27 1.04 -15.84
N PHE A 390 11.23 0.43 -15.25
CA PHE A 390 10.73 0.70 -13.89
C PHE A 390 10.88 2.16 -13.46
N LYS A 391 10.00 3.00 -14.00
CA LYS A 391 10.20 4.44 -13.88
C LYS A 391 9.77 4.98 -12.52
N LEU A 392 10.71 5.57 -11.80
CA LEU A 392 10.47 6.32 -10.58
C LEU A 392 9.89 7.69 -10.95
N PRO A 393 8.63 8.00 -10.57
CA PRO A 393 8.05 9.32 -10.79
C PRO A 393 8.71 10.35 -9.87
N GLY A 394 8.94 11.55 -10.39
CA GLY A 394 9.43 12.71 -9.65
C GLY A 394 9.93 13.79 -10.58
N CYS A 395 10.33 14.95 -10.05
CA CYS A 395 10.86 15.99 -10.91
C CYS A 395 12.22 15.58 -11.51
N THR A 396 12.28 15.47 -12.84
CA THR A 396 13.51 15.10 -13.57
C THR A 396 14.28 16.31 -14.10
N ASP A 397 13.79 17.53 -13.85
CA ASP A 397 14.46 18.75 -14.27
C ASP A 397 15.45 19.19 -13.18
N SER A 398 16.76 19.13 -13.49
CA SER A 398 17.83 19.53 -12.57
C SER A 398 17.79 21.01 -12.15
N CYS A 399 16.97 21.82 -12.81
CA CYS A 399 16.78 23.24 -12.47
C CYS A 399 15.58 23.48 -11.55
N ALA A 400 14.78 22.46 -11.23
CA ALA A 400 13.67 22.58 -10.29
C ALA A 400 14.16 22.49 -8.84
N CYS A 401 13.46 23.18 -7.94
CA CYS A 401 13.72 23.18 -6.51
C CYS A 401 13.49 21.81 -5.86
N ASN A 402 12.60 21.01 -6.42
CA ASN A 402 12.30 19.65 -5.98
C ASN A 402 12.86 18.58 -6.93
N TYR A 403 13.95 18.88 -7.65
CA TYR A 403 14.64 17.90 -8.49
C TYR A 403 14.97 16.61 -7.71
N ASN A 404 14.58 15.47 -8.27
CA ASN A 404 14.88 14.15 -7.74
C ASN A 404 15.81 13.42 -8.72
N GLU A 405 17.06 13.20 -8.30
CA GLU A 405 18.07 12.53 -9.14
C GLU A 405 17.78 11.04 -9.42
N ASN A 406 16.92 10.42 -8.61
CA ASN A 406 16.48 9.04 -8.80
C ASN A 406 15.24 8.95 -9.70
N ALA A 407 14.57 10.07 -9.99
CA ALA A 407 13.41 10.08 -10.86
C ALA A 407 13.81 9.75 -12.30
N THR A 408 13.07 8.83 -12.93
CA THR A 408 13.29 8.40 -14.32
C THR A 408 12.09 8.71 -15.22
N VAL A 409 11.01 9.25 -14.65
CA VAL A 409 9.90 9.93 -15.35
C VAL A 409 9.52 11.22 -14.65
N ASN A 410 9.40 12.29 -15.43
CA ASN A 410 8.78 13.52 -14.97
C ASN A 410 7.29 13.29 -14.71
N ASP A 411 6.85 13.47 -13.48
CA ASP A 411 5.46 13.33 -13.04
C ASP A 411 4.70 14.67 -13.01
N GLY A 412 5.31 15.74 -13.52
CA GLY A 412 4.75 17.09 -13.49
C GLY A 412 4.89 17.78 -12.14
N SER A 413 5.56 17.17 -11.15
CA SER A 413 5.79 17.76 -9.84
C SER A 413 6.82 18.89 -9.84
N CYS A 414 7.58 19.11 -10.93
CA CYS A 414 8.66 20.10 -10.97
C CYS A 414 8.19 21.49 -10.55
N GLU A 415 8.76 21.96 -9.45
CA GLU A 415 8.46 23.20 -8.79
C GLU A 415 9.74 24.06 -8.82
N PHE A 416 9.62 25.34 -9.12
CA PHE A 416 10.77 26.21 -9.42
C PHE A 416 10.89 27.42 -8.49
N THR A 417 10.05 27.52 -7.46
CA THR A 417 9.89 28.72 -6.62
C THR A 417 10.15 28.47 -5.14
N SER A 418 10.07 27.24 -4.62
CA SER A 418 10.18 26.95 -3.18
C SER A 418 11.61 27.10 -2.63
N CYS A 419 12.61 26.99 -3.50
CA CYS A 419 14.02 27.22 -3.20
C CYS A 419 14.51 28.61 -3.66
N VAL A 420 13.60 29.44 -4.15
CA VAL A 420 13.87 30.78 -4.63
C VAL A 420 13.30 31.76 -3.62
N ASP A 421 14.18 32.54 -3.01
CA ASP A 421 13.78 33.63 -2.14
C ASP A 421 13.46 34.84 -3.04
N GLU A 422 12.17 35.08 -3.26
CA GLU A 422 11.67 36.22 -4.04
C GLU A 422 11.70 37.50 -3.20
N GLY A 423 12.25 38.57 -3.78
CA GLY A 423 12.32 39.89 -3.14
C GLY A 423 13.25 40.82 -3.89
N CYS A 424 13.35 42.08 -3.45
CA CYS A 424 14.17 43.04 -4.17
C CYS A 424 15.68 42.72 -4.07
N THR A 425 16.33 42.37 -5.19
CA THR A 425 17.75 41.99 -5.21
C THR A 425 18.72 43.16 -5.36
N TYR A 426 18.21 44.40 -5.51
CA TYR A 426 19.05 45.57 -5.74
C TYR A 426 19.44 46.20 -4.41
N THR A 427 20.73 46.18 -4.07
CA THR A 427 21.29 46.73 -2.82
C THR A 427 20.96 48.20 -2.57
N ASP A 428 20.62 48.92 -3.62
CA ASP A 428 20.37 50.36 -3.61
C ASP A 428 18.86 50.69 -3.54
N ALA A 429 17.99 49.68 -3.50
CA ALA A 429 16.56 49.84 -3.28
C ALA A 429 16.24 49.99 -1.79
N ASP A 430 15.21 50.77 -1.45
CA ASP A 430 14.79 50.99 -0.06
C ASP A 430 14.25 49.73 0.60
N ASN A 431 13.75 48.78 -0.20
CA ASN A 431 13.23 47.48 0.22
C ASN A 431 14.14 46.32 -0.21
N TYR A 432 15.45 46.55 -0.37
CA TYR A 432 16.42 45.50 -0.63
C TYR A 432 16.29 44.34 0.38
N ASP A 433 16.16 43.12 -0.12
CA ASP A 433 16.15 41.90 0.67
C ASP A 433 17.48 41.14 0.48
N PRO A 434 18.31 41.02 1.54
CA PRO A 434 19.59 40.33 1.44
C PRO A 434 19.50 38.81 1.34
N VAL A 435 18.33 38.19 1.58
CA VAL A 435 18.12 36.76 1.33
C VAL A 435 17.54 36.48 -0.04
N ALA A 436 16.95 37.49 -0.70
CA ALA A 436 16.37 37.32 -2.03
C ALA A 436 17.43 36.99 -3.09
N ASN A 437 17.15 35.96 -3.90
CA ASN A 437 17.98 35.53 -5.01
C ASN A 437 17.28 35.67 -6.38
N LEU A 438 16.01 36.12 -6.39
CA LEU A 438 15.25 36.47 -7.58
C LEU A 438 14.45 37.77 -7.36
N ASP A 439 14.63 38.74 -8.26
CA ASP A 439 13.89 40.01 -8.23
C ASP A 439 12.42 39.80 -8.56
N ASP A 440 11.53 40.14 -7.63
CA ASP A 440 10.08 40.06 -7.76
C ASP A 440 9.45 41.33 -8.38
N GLY A 441 10.28 42.32 -8.73
CA GLY A 441 9.85 43.58 -9.30
C GLY A 441 9.22 44.54 -8.28
N THR A 442 9.30 44.23 -6.98
CA THR A 442 8.79 45.10 -5.91
C THR A 442 9.75 46.20 -5.51
N CYS A 443 10.96 46.26 -6.08
CA CYS A 443 11.98 47.24 -5.73
C CYS A 443 11.46 48.69 -5.77
N THR A 444 11.54 49.36 -4.64
CA THR A 444 11.21 50.77 -4.47
C THR A 444 12.49 51.58 -4.32
N PHE A 445 12.59 52.66 -5.09
CA PHE A 445 13.68 53.62 -5.01
C PHE A 445 13.11 54.98 -4.65
N THR A 446 13.45 55.48 -3.47
CA THR A 446 13.09 56.82 -3.02
C THR A 446 14.08 57.78 -3.66
N ILE A 447 13.62 58.39 -4.74
CA ILE A 447 14.41 59.36 -5.47
C ILE A 447 14.28 60.72 -4.77
N ASP A 448 15.26 61.08 -3.94
CA ASP A 448 15.32 62.38 -3.23
C ASP A 448 15.73 63.58 -4.14
N THR A 449 15.53 63.49 -5.46
CA THR A 449 15.72 64.62 -6.38
C THR A 449 14.77 64.56 -7.57
N ALA A 450 14.13 65.68 -7.90
CA ALA A 450 12.93 65.74 -8.72
C ALA A 450 13.07 65.40 -10.22
N CYS A 451 14.25 65.03 -10.74
CA CYS A 451 14.44 64.56 -12.13
C CYS A 451 15.83 63.89 -12.29
N PRO A 452 15.99 62.58 -12.05
CA PRO A 452 17.29 61.89 -12.19
C PRO A 452 17.81 61.83 -13.62
N GLY A 453 16.90 61.93 -14.60
CA GLY A 453 17.23 61.91 -16.02
C GLY A 453 17.55 63.29 -16.59
N ASP A 454 17.53 64.34 -15.78
CA ASP A 454 17.96 65.69 -16.17
C ASP A 454 19.48 65.76 -15.96
N LEU A 455 20.21 65.25 -16.95
CA LEU A 455 21.66 65.08 -16.87
C LEU A 455 22.39 66.41 -17.09
N ASP A 456 21.74 67.41 -17.69
CA ASP A 456 22.30 68.74 -17.91
C ASP A 456 21.78 69.82 -16.94
N GLY A 457 20.80 69.50 -16.10
CA GLY A 457 20.29 70.32 -15.01
C GLY A 457 19.32 71.41 -15.43
N ASP A 458 18.65 71.26 -16.58
CA ASP A 458 17.74 72.26 -17.15
C ASP A 458 16.28 72.16 -16.66
N GLY A 459 15.98 71.13 -15.87
CA GLY A 459 14.68 70.84 -15.28
C GLY A 459 13.75 70.01 -16.17
N TRP A 460 14.23 69.50 -17.31
CA TRP A 460 13.48 68.65 -18.22
C TRP A 460 14.24 67.36 -18.55
N ILE A 461 13.53 66.32 -18.97
CA ILE A 461 14.13 65.06 -19.46
C ILE A 461 13.77 64.95 -20.93
N ILE A 462 14.68 65.33 -21.81
CA ILE A 462 14.46 65.43 -23.26
C ILE A 462 15.61 64.81 -24.05
N THR A 463 15.58 64.93 -25.38
CA THR A 463 16.60 64.34 -26.26
C THR A 463 18.02 64.82 -25.91
N GLY A 464 18.17 66.00 -25.31
CA GLY A 464 19.45 66.51 -24.79
C GLY A 464 20.06 65.56 -23.76
N ASP A 465 19.28 65.17 -22.75
CA ASP A 465 19.71 64.24 -21.69
C ASP A 465 20.00 62.85 -22.22
N LEU A 466 19.15 62.34 -23.13
CA LEU A 466 19.38 61.03 -23.74
C LEU A 466 20.70 61.00 -24.52
N LEU A 467 21.04 62.08 -25.23
CA LEU A 467 22.31 62.20 -25.94
C LEU A 467 23.49 62.31 -24.96
N LEU A 468 23.31 62.99 -23.82
CA LEU A 468 24.33 63.10 -22.79
C LEU A 468 24.59 61.75 -22.11
N PHE A 469 23.53 60.98 -21.83
CA PHE A 469 23.63 59.60 -21.36
C PHE A 469 24.37 58.73 -22.36
N LEU A 470 23.96 58.71 -23.63
CA LEU A 470 24.57 57.88 -24.66
C LEU A 470 26.05 58.23 -24.91
N ALA A 471 26.47 59.47 -24.65
CA ALA A 471 27.86 59.88 -24.73
C ALA A 471 28.73 59.30 -23.59
N LEU A 472 28.13 59.07 -22.42
CA LEU A 472 28.79 58.51 -21.23
C LEU A 472 28.56 57.00 -21.09
N PHE A 473 27.57 56.46 -21.78
CA PHE A 473 27.18 55.05 -21.72
C PHE A 473 28.34 54.15 -22.18
N GLY A 474 28.79 53.27 -21.27
CA GLY A 474 29.92 52.38 -21.50
C GLY A 474 31.29 52.97 -21.13
N THR A 475 31.35 54.19 -20.58
CA THR A 475 32.59 54.69 -19.95
C THR A 475 32.77 54.04 -18.58
N GLY A 476 33.99 53.58 -18.27
CA GLY A 476 34.31 52.98 -16.98
C GLY A 476 34.50 54.05 -15.91
N CYS A 477 33.67 54.01 -14.87
CA CYS A 477 33.88 54.81 -13.66
C CYS A 477 34.98 54.16 -12.79
N PRO A 478 35.99 54.90 -12.32
CA PRO A 478 36.96 54.40 -11.35
C PRO A 478 36.36 54.20 -9.96
#